data_AF-Q4FMH7-F1
#
_entry.id   AF-Q4FMH7-F1
#
_cell.length_a   1.000
_cell.length_b   1.000
_cell.length_c   1.000
_cell.angle_alpha   90.00
_cell.angle_beta   90.00
_cell.angle_gamma   90.00
#
_symmetry.space_group_name_H-M   'P 1'
#
loop_
_entity.id
_entity.type
_entity.pdbx_description
1 polymer ?
#
loop_
_entity_poly.entity_id
_entity_poly.type
_entity_poly.pdbx_seq_one_letter_code
_entity_poly.pdbx_strand_id
1 'polypeptide(L)'
;MTKVEICESGSTIANCLNPIDITTGNGATADIASVEAGVTAATVADFGKATLGKTYTYIQTTMSRAMTITGTAGNCKTKAGINGSLGGSAGGAAVGHTGTAGSAILYVPHFTQDTANYSMMEGSNADGSSLATLATVRTTDTHFRSRQILTSPYTPVAGSSPTVFVAFDTSVAVNEVDDASCTDAGLQAAPPTVTLTVQGQ
;
A
#
# COMPACT_ATOMS: atom_id res chain seq x y z
N MET A 1 6.01 -1.65 -4.34
CA MET A 1 5.59 -2.88 -3.65
C MET A 1 6.67 -3.93 -3.86
N THR A 2 7.09 -4.62 -2.80
CA THR A 2 8.24 -5.55 -2.83
C THR A 2 7.81 -7.01 -2.73
N LYS A 3 6.62 -7.28 -2.18
CA LYS A 3 6.13 -8.65 -1.99
C LYS A 3 4.61 -8.74 -2.09
N VAL A 4 4.11 -9.83 -2.66
CA VAL A 4 2.70 -10.22 -2.70
C VAL A 4 2.56 -11.69 -2.32
N GLU A 5 1.72 -11.96 -1.34
CA GLU A 5 1.45 -13.30 -0.82
C GLU A 5 -0.06 -13.55 -0.76
N ILE A 6 -0.47 -14.79 -0.97
CA ILE A 6 -1.86 -15.25 -0.74
C ILE A 6 -1.90 -16.18 0.46
N CYS A 7 -2.96 -16.06 1.27
CA CYS A 7 -3.15 -16.81 2.50
C CYS A 7 -4.34 -17.76 2.36
N GLU A 8 -4.18 -18.99 2.82
CA GLU A 8 -5.20 -20.04 2.74
C GLU A 8 -6.45 -19.72 3.58
N SER A 9 -7.50 -20.49 3.35
CA SER A 9 -8.76 -20.44 4.11
C SER A 9 -8.53 -20.58 5.61
N GLY A 10 -9.24 -19.78 6.40
CA GLY A 10 -9.05 -19.66 7.86
C GLY A 10 -8.07 -18.57 8.28
N SER A 11 -7.44 -17.88 7.34
CA SER A 11 -6.69 -16.66 7.61
C SER A 11 -7.58 -15.54 8.15
N THR A 12 -6.96 -14.59 8.84
CA THR A 12 -7.60 -13.40 9.39
C THR A 12 -6.75 -12.17 9.09
N ILE A 13 -7.30 -10.98 9.34
CA ILE A 13 -6.52 -9.73 9.26
C ILE A 13 -5.25 -9.80 10.12
N ALA A 14 -5.28 -10.50 11.26
CA ALA A 14 -4.15 -10.64 12.17
C ALA A 14 -3.21 -11.81 11.83
N ASN A 15 -3.71 -12.92 11.27
CA ASN A 15 -2.88 -14.07 10.89
C ASN A 15 -3.06 -14.56 9.44
N CYS A 16 -1.94 -14.75 8.71
CA CYS A 16 -1.92 -15.36 7.38
C CYS A 16 -1.53 -16.84 7.48
N LEU A 17 -2.45 -17.74 7.15
CA LEU A 17 -2.17 -19.17 7.13
C LEU A 17 -1.52 -19.56 5.80
N ASN A 18 -0.42 -20.32 5.89
CA ASN A 18 0.31 -20.89 4.77
C ASN A 18 0.54 -19.86 3.63
N PRO A 19 1.26 -18.75 3.89
CA PRO A 19 1.51 -17.73 2.87
C PRO A 19 2.25 -18.34 1.68
N ILE A 20 1.73 -18.10 0.48
CA ILE A 20 2.41 -18.41 -0.77
C ILE A 20 2.85 -17.10 -1.43
N ASP A 21 4.15 -16.95 -1.64
CA ASP A 21 4.71 -15.82 -2.37
C ASP A 21 4.41 -15.97 -3.87
N ILE A 22 3.61 -15.03 -4.37
CA ILE A 22 3.21 -14.96 -5.78
C ILE A 22 3.87 -13.77 -6.48
N THR A 23 4.85 -13.12 -5.87
CA THR A 23 5.51 -11.93 -6.44
C THR A 23 6.17 -12.27 -7.78
N THR A 24 6.00 -11.41 -8.79
CA THR A 24 6.71 -11.48 -10.07
C THR A 24 7.82 -10.44 -10.16
N GLY A 25 8.93 -10.83 -10.79
CA GLY A 25 10.11 -9.96 -10.92
C GLY A 25 10.67 -9.53 -9.56
N ASN A 26 11.21 -8.32 -9.51
CA ASN A 26 11.77 -7.72 -8.29
C ASN A 26 10.73 -6.87 -7.52
N GLY A 27 9.43 -7.15 -7.68
CA GLY A 27 8.34 -6.26 -7.31
C GLY A 27 8.08 -5.18 -8.37
N ALA A 28 7.17 -4.25 -8.09
CA ALA A 28 6.97 -3.08 -8.97
C ALA A 28 6.95 -1.75 -8.21
N THR A 29 7.50 -0.75 -8.88
CA THR A 29 7.19 0.65 -8.68
C THR A 29 5.82 0.91 -9.30
N ALA A 30 4.76 0.74 -8.52
CA ALA A 30 3.43 1.18 -8.96
C ALA A 30 3.43 2.71 -8.96
N ASP A 31 3.27 3.31 -10.13
CA ASP A 31 2.91 4.73 -10.25
C ASP A 31 1.43 4.85 -9.87
N ILE A 32 1.17 5.00 -8.56
CA ILE A 32 -0.18 4.97 -7.99
C ILE A 32 -1.01 6.21 -8.43
N ALA A 33 -0.40 7.19 -9.10
CA ALA A 33 -1.07 8.39 -9.58
C ALA A 33 -1.67 8.26 -10.98
N SER A 34 -1.25 7.27 -11.79
CA SER A 34 -1.75 7.08 -13.16
C SER A 34 -2.66 5.85 -13.33
N VAL A 35 -2.89 5.08 -12.27
CA VAL A 35 -3.78 3.92 -12.31
C VAL A 35 -5.20 4.38 -12.05
N GLU A 36 -6.03 4.38 -13.10
CA GLU A 36 -7.49 4.53 -12.96
C GLU A 36 -8.01 3.44 -12.01
N ALA A 37 -8.96 3.75 -11.13
CA ALA A 37 -9.52 2.78 -10.19
C ALA A 37 -10.04 1.54 -10.96
N GLY A 38 -9.40 0.38 -10.74
CA GLY A 38 -9.73 -0.85 -11.47
C GLY A 38 -8.83 -1.19 -12.66
N VAL A 39 -7.80 -0.38 -12.97
CA VAL A 39 -6.75 -0.74 -13.94
C VAL A 39 -5.64 -1.51 -13.23
N THR A 40 -5.08 -2.53 -13.89
CA THR A 40 -4.01 -3.37 -13.35
C THR A 40 -2.76 -2.53 -13.08
N ALA A 41 -2.51 -2.19 -11.81
CA ALA A 41 -1.38 -1.32 -11.45
C ALA A 41 -0.01 -1.90 -11.81
N ALA A 42 0.12 -3.22 -11.93
CA ALA A 42 1.29 -3.90 -12.50
C ALA A 42 1.07 -5.42 -12.58
N THR A 43 1.83 -6.10 -13.45
CA THR A 43 2.06 -7.55 -13.41
C THR A 43 3.00 -7.88 -12.25
N VAL A 44 2.55 -7.65 -11.00
CA VAL A 44 3.33 -7.84 -9.75
C VAL A 44 3.05 -9.16 -9.04
N ALA A 45 2.03 -9.89 -9.51
CA ALA A 45 1.60 -11.13 -8.93
C ALA A 45 1.35 -12.17 -10.04
N ASP A 46 1.89 -13.37 -9.85
CA ASP A 46 1.70 -14.55 -10.69
C ASP A 46 0.93 -15.61 -9.89
N PHE A 47 -0.37 -15.66 -10.17
CA PHE A 47 -1.29 -16.60 -9.55
C PHE A 47 -1.10 -18.04 -10.03
N GLY A 48 -0.27 -18.27 -11.06
CA GLY A 48 0.20 -19.60 -11.44
C GLY A 48 1.14 -20.24 -10.41
N LYS A 49 1.71 -19.44 -9.48
CA LYS A 49 2.49 -19.94 -8.34
C LYS A 49 1.62 -20.48 -7.21
N ALA A 50 0.30 -20.24 -7.24
CA ALA A 50 -0.62 -20.75 -6.23
C ALA A 50 -0.72 -22.28 -6.28
N THR A 51 -0.93 -22.92 -5.13
CA THR A 51 -1.05 -24.38 -5.07
C THR A 51 -2.43 -24.82 -5.53
N LEU A 52 -2.49 -25.68 -6.54
CA LEU A 52 -3.73 -26.23 -7.08
C LEU A 52 -4.59 -26.90 -5.99
N GLY A 53 -5.90 -26.68 -6.05
CA GLY A 53 -6.87 -27.29 -5.11
C GLY A 53 -6.87 -26.69 -3.70
N LYS A 54 -6.09 -25.63 -3.45
CA LYS A 54 -6.14 -24.85 -2.20
C LYS A 54 -7.03 -23.63 -2.37
N THR A 55 -7.85 -23.31 -1.37
CA THR A 55 -8.64 -22.08 -1.38
C THR A 55 -7.96 -21.01 -0.56
N TYR A 56 -7.72 -19.87 -1.19
CA TYR A 56 -7.16 -18.67 -0.60
C TYR A 56 -8.26 -17.65 -0.32
N THR A 57 -8.16 -16.96 0.81
CA THR A 57 -9.20 -16.02 1.28
C THR A 57 -8.66 -14.64 1.61
N TYR A 58 -7.33 -14.50 1.76
CA TYR A 58 -6.68 -13.22 2.02
C TYR A 58 -5.49 -13.04 1.08
N ILE A 59 -5.18 -11.77 0.80
CA ILE A 59 -3.93 -11.32 0.19
C ILE A 59 -3.16 -10.48 1.19
N GLN A 60 -1.85 -10.60 1.16
CA GLN A 60 -0.91 -9.84 1.95
C GLN A 60 0.11 -9.17 1.03
N THR A 61 0.32 -7.87 1.18
CA THR A 61 1.29 -7.13 0.37
C THR A 61 2.29 -6.40 1.27
N THR A 62 3.55 -6.39 0.87
CA THR A 62 4.60 -5.57 1.50
C THR A 62 4.91 -4.38 0.60
N MET A 63 4.75 -3.17 1.15
CA MET A 63 4.85 -1.92 0.41
C MET A 63 5.81 -0.96 1.09
N SER A 64 6.55 -0.20 0.29
CA SER A 64 7.37 0.90 0.79
C SER A 64 6.47 1.96 1.41
N ARG A 65 6.87 2.53 2.56
CA ARG A 65 6.23 3.73 3.10
C ARG A 65 6.51 4.96 2.22
N ALA A 66 7.64 4.99 1.53
CA ALA A 66 7.96 6.05 0.57
C ALA A 66 7.14 5.89 -0.72
N MET A 67 6.43 6.95 -1.10
CA MET A 67 5.57 7.02 -2.28
C MET A 67 5.88 8.29 -3.06
N THR A 68 6.11 8.16 -4.37
CA THR A 68 6.21 9.33 -5.25
C THR A 68 4.81 9.81 -5.59
N ILE A 69 4.47 11.03 -5.19
CA ILE A 69 3.14 11.60 -5.37
C ILE A 69 3.26 13.00 -5.98
N THR A 70 2.43 13.28 -6.99
CA THR A 70 2.13 14.62 -7.47
C THR A 70 0.69 14.90 -7.09
N GLY A 71 0.45 15.77 -6.11
CA GLY A 71 -0.89 15.89 -5.53
C GLY A 71 -1.16 17.21 -4.84
N THR A 72 -2.43 17.38 -4.50
CA THR A 72 -2.96 18.52 -3.73
C THR A 72 -3.75 17.97 -2.56
N ALA A 73 -3.58 18.54 -1.38
CA ALA A 73 -4.49 18.37 -0.25
C ALA A 73 -4.82 19.78 0.26
N GLY A 74 -6.10 20.09 0.42
CA GLY A 74 -6.55 21.45 0.75
C GLY A 74 -5.96 22.50 -0.20
N ASN A 75 -5.28 23.50 0.36
CA ASN A 75 -4.59 24.54 -0.42
C ASN A 75 -3.14 24.15 -0.78
N CYS A 76 -2.66 23.05 -0.22
CA CYS A 76 -1.27 22.65 -0.26
C CYS A 76 -0.99 21.68 -1.37
N LYS A 77 0.15 21.88 -2.03
CA LYS A 77 0.56 21.08 -3.18
C LYS A 77 1.94 20.50 -2.96
N THR A 78 2.17 19.31 -3.50
CA THR A 78 3.51 18.73 -3.51
C THR A 78 4.47 19.63 -4.30
N LYS A 79 5.68 19.81 -3.80
CA LYS A 79 6.72 20.68 -4.37
C LYS A 79 7.85 19.82 -4.93
N ALA A 80 8.12 19.99 -6.22
CA ALA A 80 9.19 19.25 -6.89
C ALA A 80 10.54 19.41 -6.17
N GLY A 81 11.23 18.30 -5.94
CA GLY A 81 12.54 18.27 -5.29
C GLY A 81 12.52 18.44 -3.77
N ILE A 82 11.35 18.58 -3.15
CA ILE A 82 11.21 18.61 -1.68
C ILE A 82 10.45 17.37 -1.23
N ASN A 83 11.14 16.49 -0.51
CA ASN A 83 10.58 15.23 -0.03
C ASN A 83 10.19 15.34 1.46
N GLY A 84 9.23 14.50 1.87
CA GLY A 84 8.99 14.20 3.28
C GLY A 84 10.11 13.37 3.90
N SER A 85 9.93 12.99 5.16
CA SER A 85 10.90 12.17 5.91
C SER A 85 10.21 10.94 6.50
N LEU A 86 10.94 9.82 6.54
CA LEU A 86 10.43 8.54 7.06
C LEU A 86 9.96 8.63 8.53
N GLY A 87 10.70 9.39 9.35
CA GLY A 87 10.42 9.57 10.77
C GLY A 87 9.64 10.85 11.09
N GLY A 88 9.34 11.68 10.08
CA GLY A 88 8.71 12.98 10.29
C GLY A 88 7.18 12.85 10.38
N SER A 89 6.60 13.39 11.45
CA SER A 89 5.16 13.73 11.45
C SER A 89 4.88 14.88 10.48
N ALA A 90 5.84 15.82 10.30
CA ALA A 90 5.74 16.93 9.36
C ALA A 90 6.29 16.55 7.97
N GLY A 91 5.41 16.48 6.99
CA GLY A 91 5.76 16.23 5.60
C GLY A 91 6.28 17.48 4.90
N GLY A 92 7.59 17.64 4.78
CA GLY A 92 8.20 18.84 4.19
C GLY A 92 7.83 19.16 2.73
N ALA A 93 7.18 18.23 2.02
CA ALA A 93 6.95 18.29 0.59
C ALA A 93 6.02 19.40 0.10
N ALA A 94 5.31 20.12 0.98
CA ALA A 94 4.45 21.24 0.58
C ALA A 94 4.71 22.53 1.34
N VAL A 95 5.75 22.57 2.17
CA VAL A 95 6.05 23.74 3.00
C VAL A 95 6.25 24.98 2.11
N GLY A 96 5.38 25.97 2.31
CA GLY A 96 5.23 27.22 1.57
C GLY A 96 4.75 27.10 0.12
N HIS A 97 4.17 25.96 -0.29
CA HIS A 97 3.87 25.70 -1.71
C HIS A 97 2.38 25.61 -2.04
N THR A 98 1.89 26.62 -2.76
CA THR A 98 0.50 26.70 -3.30
C THR A 98 0.46 26.76 -4.84
N GLY A 99 1.63 26.68 -5.51
CA GLY A 99 1.83 26.83 -6.96
C GLY A 99 1.34 25.64 -7.80
N THR A 100 2.06 25.23 -8.83
CA THR A 100 1.73 23.97 -9.55
C THR A 100 2.30 22.78 -8.78
N ALA A 101 1.53 21.70 -8.62
CA ALA A 101 2.01 20.48 -7.98
C ALA A 101 3.16 19.86 -8.79
N GLY A 102 4.24 19.50 -8.10
CA GLY A 102 5.36 18.74 -8.66
C GLY A 102 5.56 17.43 -7.91
N SER A 103 6.22 16.46 -8.54
CA SER A 103 6.45 15.15 -7.91
C SER A 103 7.36 15.27 -6.69
N ALA A 104 6.92 14.67 -5.57
CA ALA A 104 7.67 14.59 -4.33
C ALA A 104 7.55 13.18 -3.73
N ILE A 105 8.53 12.77 -2.92
CA ILE A 105 8.43 11.56 -2.11
C ILE A 105 7.73 11.91 -0.81
N LEU A 106 6.57 11.33 -0.59
CA LEU A 106 5.84 11.37 0.67
C LEU A 106 5.95 10.04 1.39
N TYR A 107 5.86 10.06 2.71
CA TYR A 107 5.88 8.84 3.50
C TYR A 107 4.50 8.58 4.10
N VAL A 108 4.07 7.33 4.09
CA VAL A 108 2.95 6.85 4.92
C VAL A 108 3.30 7.10 6.38
N PRO A 109 2.43 7.76 7.18
CA PRO A 109 2.74 8.07 8.57
C PRO A 109 3.03 6.83 9.40
N HIS A 110 3.76 7.05 10.49
CA HIS A 110 3.85 6.08 11.57
C HIS A 110 2.65 6.29 12.50
N PHE A 111 2.15 5.22 13.08
CA PHE A 111 1.00 5.24 13.97
C PHE A 111 1.08 4.05 14.92
N THR A 112 0.43 4.15 16.07
CA THR A 112 0.46 3.11 17.10
C THR A 112 -0.94 2.62 17.41
N GLN A 113 -1.21 1.34 17.15
CA GLN A 113 -2.47 0.65 17.41
C GLN A 113 -3.72 1.42 16.91
N ASP A 114 -3.66 1.98 15.70
CA ASP A 114 -4.82 2.62 15.07
C ASP A 114 -5.72 1.57 14.42
N THR A 115 -6.49 0.87 15.26
CA THR A 115 -7.42 -0.17 14.81
C THR A 115 -8.68 0.39 14.15
N ALA A 116 -8.92 1.69 14.23
CA ALA A 116 -10.08 2.33 13.63
C ALA A 116 -9.85 2.57 12.13
N ASN A 117 -8.67 3.08 11.77
CA ASN A 117 -8.35 3.45 10.39
C ASN A 117 -7.44 2.43 9.69
N TYR A 118 -6.55 1.75 10.44
CA TYR A 118 -5.45 0.96 9.86
C TYR A 118 -5.33 -0.45 10.46
N SER A 119 -6.46 -1.07 10.82
CA SER A 119 -6.51 -2.42 11.41
C SER A 119 -5.86 -3.51 10.56
N MET A 120 -5.76 -3.30 9.25
CA MET A 120 -5.18 -4.20 8.26
C MET A 120 -3.66 -4.09 8.12
N MET A 121 -3.03 -3.11 8.76
CA MET A 121 -1.65 -2.72 8.49
C MET A 121 -0.73 -3.03 9.65
N GLU A 122 0.51 -3.38 9.34
CA GLU A 122 1.59 -3.48 10.32
C GLU A 122 2.92 -3.08 9.66
N GLY A 123 3.78 -2.38 10.38
CA GLY A 123 5.09 -1.97 9.89
C GLY A 123 6.03 -3.16 9.71
N SER A 124 6.93 -3.07 8.74
CA SER A 124 7.84 -4.16 8.39
C SER A 124 9.13 -3.66 7.72
N ASN A 125 10.06 -4.60 7.51
CA ASN A 125 11.15 -4.47 6.55
C ASN A 125 10.67 -4.77 5.11
N ALA A 126 11.54 -4.52 4.13
CA ALA A 126 11.26 -4.71 2.70
C ALA A 126 10.87 -6.15 2.31
N ASP A 127 11.40 -7.14 3.04
CA ASP A 127 11.13 -8.57 2.87
C ASP A 127 9.87 -9.05 3.63
N GLY A 128 9.22 -8.16 4.37
CA GLY A 128 8.10 -8.48 5.26
C GLY A 128 8.51 -9.05 6.62
N SER A 129 9.81 -9.01 6.98
CA SER A 129 10.30 -9.37 8.32
C SER A 129 10.18 -8.22 9.32
N SER A 130 10.55 -8.47 10.58
CA SER A 130 10.50 -7.50 11.68
C SER A 130 9.13 -6.84 11.75
N LEU A 131 8.08 -7.62 11.98
CA LEU A 131 6.73 -7.07 11.99
C LEU A 131 6.50 -6.26 13.27
N ALA A 132 5.90 -5.09 13.12
CA ALA A 132 5.30 -4.38 14.23
C ALA A 132 4.04 -5.13 14.73
N THR A 133 3.49 -4.69 15.85
CA THR A 133 2.15 -5.11 16.28
C THR A 133 1.12 -4.73 15.20
N LEU A 134 0.05 -5.52 15.06
CA LEU A 134 -1.05 -5.18 14.16
C LEU A 134 -1.56 -3.76 14.46
N ALA A 135 -1.98 -3.06 13.39
CA ALA A 135 -2.39 -1.66 13.42
C ALA A 135 -1.30 -0.69 13.90
N THR A 136 -0.03 -1.04 13.76
CA THR A 136 1.12 -0.19 14.13
C THR A 136 2.13 -0.12 13.00
N VAL A 137 2.60 1.08 12.69
CA VAL A 137 3.78 1.31 11.86
C VAL A 137 4.75 2.14 12.70
N ARG A 138 5.95 1.62 12.96
CA ARG A 138 6.97 2.30 13.78
C ARG A 138 7.68 3.36 12.96
N THR A 139 8.26 4.35 13.64
CA THR A 139 9.06 5.41 13.01
C THR A 139 10.22 4.87 12.19
N THR A 140 10.78 3.72 12.58
CA THR A 140 11.91 3.05 11.93
C THR A 140 11.50 2.12 10.79
N ASP A 141 10.22 1.77 10.68
CA ASP A 141 9.77 0.85 9.64
C ASP A 141 9.90 1.53 8.28
N THR A 142 10.53 0.87 7.32
CA THR A 142 10.68 1.39 5.95
C THR A 142 9.53 0.96 5.06
N HIS A 143 8.89 -0.15 5.43
CA HIS A 143 7.78 -0.75 4.73
C HIS A 143 6.62 -0.98 5.69
N PHE A 144 5.47 -1.27 5.12
CA PHE A 144 4.34 -1.81 5.84
C PHE A 144 3.80 -2.98 5.06
N ARG A 145 3.21 -3.89 5.81
CA ARG A 145 2.44 -4.99 5.32
C ARG A 145 0.97 -4.67 5.48
N SER A 146 0.19 -4.91 4.43
CA SER A 146 -1.26 -4.79 4.47
C SER A 146 -1.87 -6.14 4.17
N ARG A 147 -2.88 -6.54 4.93
CA ARG A 147 -3.61 -7.79 4.70
C ARG A 147 -5.09 -7.52 4.52
N GLN A 148 -5.62 -8.04 3.43
CA GLN A 148 -6.98 -7.77 2.98
C GLN A 148 -7.69 -9.06 2.64
N ILE A 149 -8.98 -9.12 2.96
CA ILE A 149 -9.84 -10.21 2.52
C ILE A 149 -10.01 -10.11 1.00
N LEU A 150 -9.95 -11.25 0.32
CA LEU A 150 -10.28 -11.28 -1.10
C LEU A 150 -11.78 -11.03 -1.27
N THR A 151 -12.14 -10.19 -2.24
CA THR A 151 -13.55 -9.93 -2.58
C THR A 151 -14.30 -11.21 -2.95
N SER A 152 -13.59 -12.19 -3.51
CA SER A 152 -14.05 -13.56 -3.70
C SER A 152 -12.90 -14.53 -3.41
N PRO A 153 -13.15 -15.65 -2.70
CA PRO A 153 -12.13 -16.67 -2.49
C PRO A 153 -11.51 -17.11 -3.83
N TYR A 154 -10.22 -17.41 -3.80
CA TYR A 154 -9.50 -17.88 -4.99
C TYR A 154 -9.13 -19.35 -4.83
N THR A 155 -9.59 -20.19 -5.75
CA THR A 155 -9.17 -21.59 -5.84
C THR A 155 -8.56 -21.82 -7.23
N PRO A 156 -7.22 -21.89 -7.36
CA PRO A 156 -6.59 -22.15 -8.65
C PRO A 156 -7.01 -23.51 -9.19
N VAL A 157 -7.49 -23.51 -10.43
CA VAL A 157 -7.78 -24.72 -11.21
C VAL A 157 -6.77 -24.85 -12.35
N ALA A 158 -6.49 -26.08 -12.77
CA ALA A 158 -5.55 -26.30 -13.86
C ALA A 158 -6.07 -25.66 -15.16
N GLY A 159 -5.22 -24.88 -15.83
CA GLY A 159 -5.55 -24.23 -17.11
C GLY A 159 -6.23 -22.86 -17.00
N SER A 160 -6.56 -22.38 -15.80
CA SER A 160 -7.02 -20.99 -15.60
C SER A 160 -5.84 -20.06 -15.31
N SER A 161 -5.73 -18.95 -16.05
CA SER A 161 -4.83 -17.84 -15.72
C SER A 161 -5.70 -16.63 -15.35
N PRO A 162 -6.09 -16.50 -14.07
CA PRO A 162 -6.96 -15.41 -13.67
C PRO A 162 -6.23 -14.08 -13.86
N THR A 163 -6.96 -13.07 -14.32
CA THR A 163 -6.47 -11.69 -14.26
C THR A 163 -6.79 -11.14 -12.89
N VAL A 164 -5.76 -10.65 -12.20
CA VAL A 164 -5.90 -10.09 -10.87
C VAL A 164 -5.61 -8.61 -10.89
N PHE A 165 -6.60 -7.85 -10.43
CA PHE A 165 -6.50 -6.42 -10.25
C PHE A 165 -6.13 -6.14 -8.79
N VAL A 166 -4.98 -5.53 -8.58
CA VAL A 166 -4.61 -4.93 -7.31
C VAL A 166 -4.88 -3.43 -7.47
N ALA A 167 -6.00 -2.97 -6.91
CA ALA A 167 -6.34 -1.56 -6.88
C ALA A 167 -5.82 -0.96 -5.59
N PHE A 168 -5.21 0.23 -5.69
CA PHE A 168 -4.88 1.05 -4.54
C PHE A 168 -5.89 2.19 -4.49
N ASP A 169 -6.68 2.25 -3.42
CA ASP A 169 -7.51 3.43 -3.19
C ASP A 169 -6.61 4.59 -2.75
N THR A 170 -6.50 5.59 -3.62
CA THR A 170 -5.82 6.87 -3.38
C THR A 170 -6.80 8.04 -3.44
N SER A 171 -8.10 7.80 -3.22
CA SER A 171 -9.15 8.84 -3.19
C SER A 171 -8.77 10.03 -2.31
N VAL A 172 -7.93 9.79 -1.28
CA VAL A 172 -7.17 10.83 -0.59
C VAL A 172 -5.68 10.48 -0.64
N ALA A 173 -5.01 10.67 -1.78
CA ALA A 173 -3.59 10.27 -1.95
C ALA A 173 -2.64 11.02 -0.99
N VAL A 174 -3.04 12.23 -0.59
CA VAL A 174 -2.24 13.15 0.21
C VAL A 174 -3.09 13.68 1.35
N ASN A 175 -2.55 13.64 2.57
CA ASN A 175 -3.14 14.27 3.74
C ASN A 175 -2.31 15.49 4.16
N GLU A 176 -2.99 16.57 4.57
CA GLU A 176 -2.34 17.64 5.32
C GLU A 176 -2.01 17.11 6.72
N VAL A 177 -0.82 17.40 7.23
CA VAL A 177 -0.42 16.95 8.56
C VAL A 177 -1.14 17.76 9.64
N ASP A 178 -1.17 19.10 9.53
CA ASP A 178 -1.78 19.96 10.57
C ASP A 178 -2.11 21.41 10.11
N ASP A 179 -1.98 21.79 8.82
CA ASP A 179 -2.05 23.21 8.43
C ASP A 179 -2.70 23.47 7.06
N ALA A 180 -3.80 24.24 7.08
CA ALA A 180 -4.53 24.70 5.89
C ALA A 180 -3.80 25.81 5.10
N SER A 181 -2.70 26.36 5.64
CA SER A 181 -1.89 27.43 5.04
C SER A 181 -0.57 26.96 4.43
N CYS A 182 -0.25 25.68 4.53
CA CYS A 182 0.94 25.05 3.95
C CYS A 182 2.26 25.55 4.52
N THR A 183 2.30 26.23 5.66
CA THR A 183 3.50 26.93 6.14
C THR A 183 4.37 26.11 7.08
N ASP A 184 3.79 25.13 7.81
CA ASP A 184 4.52 24.40 8.86
C ASP A 184 4.65 22.89 8.59
N ALA A 185 3.54 22.15 8.65
CA ALA A 185 3.59 20.69 8.76
C ALA A 185 3.54 19.93 7.41
N GLY A 186 3.14 20.62 6.33
CA GLY A 186 3.09 20.12 4.96
C GLY A 186 2.29 18.82 4.74
N LEU A 187 2.72 17.95 3.83
CA LEU A 187 1.91 16.86 3.26
C LEU A 187 2.50 15.46 3.50
N GLN A 188 1.64 14.48 3.81
CA GLN A 188 1.98 13.07 3.98
C GLN A 188 1.20 12.17 3.02
N ALA A 189 1.71 10.97 2.75
CA ALA A 189 0.98 10.00 1.93
C ALA A 189 -0.11 9.34 2.78
N ALA A 190 -1.32 9.22 2.23
CA ALA A 190 -2.28 8.34 2.87
C ALA A 190 -1.89 6.87 2.65
N PRO A 191 -2.12 5.99 3.64
CA PRO A 191 -1.97 4.57 3.43
C PRO A 191 -2.89 4.06 2.31
N PRO A 192 -2.37 3.39 1.28
CA PRO A 192 -3.18 2.88 0.20
C PRO A 192 -3.96 1.66 0.68
N THR A 193 -5.26 1.61 0.38
CA THR A 193 -6.05 0.40 0.60
C THR A 193 -5.93 -0.52 -0.60
N VAL A 194 -5.63 -1.79 -0.37
CA VAL A 194 -5.39 -2.77 -1.43
C VAL A 194 -6.66 -3.57 -1.67
N THR A 195 -7.31 -3.40 -2.82
CA THR A 195 -8.46 -4.23 -3.20
C THR A 195 -8.03 -5.21 -4.26
N LEU A 196 -8.40 -6.49 -4.07
CA LEU A 196 -8.15 -7.54 -5.05
C LEU A 196 -9.44 -8.01 -5.71
N THR A 197 -9.47 -7.98 -7.05
CA THR A 197 -10.55 -8.56 -7.85
C THR A 197 -9.96 -9.65 -8.75
N VAL A 198 -10.46 -10.88 -8.60
CA VAL A 198 -10.14 -12.00 -9.50
C VAL A 198 -11.23 -12.05 -10.56
N GLN A 199 -10.88 -11.82 -11.83
CA GLN A 199 -11.82 -11.95 -12.94
C GLN A 199 -11.57 -13.25 -13.73
N GLY A 200 -12.65 -13.90 -14.15
CA GLY A 200 -12.62 -15.09 -15.01
C GLY A 200 -12.38 -16.42 -14.27
N GLN A 201 -12.92 -16.56 -13.04
CA GLN A 201 -13.01 -17.86 -12.36
C GLN A 201 -14.01 -18.79 -13.05
#